data_AF-A0A8E2JUB1-F1
#
_entry.id   AF-A0A8E2JUB1-F1
#
_cell.length_a   1.000
_cell.length_b   1.000
_cell.length_c   1.000
_cell.angle_alpha   90.00
_cell.angle_beta   90.00
_cell.angle_gamma   90.00
#
_symmetry.space_group_name_H-M   'P 1'
#
loop_
_entity.id
_entity.type
_entity.pdbx_description
1 polymer ?
#
loop_
_entity_poly.entity_id
_entity_poly.type
_entity_poly.pdbx_seq_one_letter_code
_entity_poly.pdbx_strand_id
1 'polypeptide(L)'
;RVADYLDDKLQNLGDLEALDSLLSNIRNQHGLLKQQLEDAGRDLEGAKEDSHTQYVTLQEQVRQFNKDQEDIDRRLLIVTSSETSDEAVQRFESSMDKLRRLDIASGYMELLKEVDTLSKGAQSQLKKSNEAALQPYKELQTLVSRMIPLQDAAEGAAPHLLDHIVKTTQNLRRQIKDAFSADLEAILKKISWPKADVVFPNNLQDKWDVSVGKLLDLQMLELEAVENASASKTESKPPAVLFPLEVLVQPLEMRFRYHFEGDRPTNRLDKPEYFLSHIITLLNSYNNFVLDNLQPVLLHHFKGSDLALNPAYVDATSALITALLPMLRTKIFATLPQVATQAQLLSHFMHEIMSFDTTIREEWRYDGGNRAEGWKGLAWEVLVQQDWFGRWLQVEKDFALARYQSIIDAPDSGELDFDSVDPNSTKPTKAAIRVNDLLETITDRYRPLTSFSQKLRFLIDIQISIFDRFHERLHSGLEAYLSMTSSIGRTVQGISKEEQAKLQGLEGLERLCRIYGSADYLEKAMRDWSDDLFFLELWEELQDRARRHSS
;
A
#
# COMPACT_ATOMS: atom_id res chain seq x y z
N ARG A 1 -106.78 -11.89 33.75
CA ARG A 1 -105.92 -12.61 32.78
C ARG A 1 -106.53 -13.93 32.30
N VAL A 2 -106.91 -14.87 33.17
CA VAL A 2 -107.63 -16.09 32.71
C VAL A 2 -109.07 -15.78 32.29
N ALA A 3 -109.77 -14.91 33.02
CA ALA A 3 -111.12 -14.45 32.65
C ALA A 3 -111.14 -13.71 31.30
N ASP A 4 -110.25 -12.74 31.11
CA ASP A 4 -110.15 -11.98 29.85
C ASP A 4 -109.83 -12.86 28.62
N TYR A 5 -109.03 -13.92 28.82
CA TYR A 5 -108.70 -14.89 27.77
C TYR A 5 -109.87 -15.81 27.41
N LEU A 6 -110.75 -16.10 28.37
CA LEU A 6 -111.96 -16.89 28.12
C LEU A 6 -113.03 -16.06 27.41
N ASP A 7 -113.20 -14.79 27.80
CA ASP A 7 -114.12 -13.85 27.13
C ASP A 7 -113.69 -13.52 25.69
N ASP A 8 -112.38 -13.48 25.40
CA ASP A 8 -111.86 -13.28 24.03
C ASP A 8 -112.08 -14.51 23.13
N LYS A 9 -112.17 -15.71 23.70
CA LYS A 9 -112.22 -16.97 22.96
C LYS A 9 -113.61 -17.61 22.87
N LEU A 10 -114.60 -17.08 23.58
CA LEU A 10 -115.96 -17.60 23.64
C LEU A 10 -116.96 -16.45 23.47
N GLN A 11 -117.14 -15.98 22.23
CA GLN A 11 -117.95 -14.78 21.94
C GLN A 11 -119.33 -15.09 21.38
N ASN A 12 -119.54 -16.28 20.80
CA ASN A 12 -120.81 -16.69 20.22
C ASN A 12 -121.12 -18.18 20.49
N LEU A 13 -122.37 -18.60 20.23
CA LEU A 13 -122.84 -19.95 20.60
C LEU A 13 -122.15 -21.09 19.82
N GLY A 14 -121.54 -20.79 18.66
CA GLY A 14 -120.73 -21.73 17.87
C GLY A 14 -119.32 -21.94 18.44
N ASP A 15 -118.80 -20.99 19.21
CA ASP A 15 -117.48 -21.08 19.85
C ASP A 15 -117.44 -22.13 20.98
N LEU A 16 -118.60 -22.61 21.45
CA LEU A 16 -118.70 -23.75 22.38
C LEU A 16 -118.19 -25.06 21.76
N GLU A 17 -118.20 -25.20 20.43
CA GLU A 17 -117.59 -26.35 19.74
C GLU A 17 -116.05 -26.32 19.84
N ALA A 18 -115.44 -25.15 20.08
CA ALA A 18 -113.99 -24.99 20.23
C ALA A 18 -113.49 -25.17 21.68
N LEU A 19 -114.40 -25.31 22.66
CA LEU A 19 -114.09 -25.37 24.09
C LEU A 19 -113.17 -26.56 24.45
N ASP A 20 -113.41 -27.72 23.84
CA ASP A 20 -112.59 -28.93 24.06
C ASP A 20 -111.15 -28.75 23.55
N SER A 21 -110.98 -28.06 22.43
CA SER A 21 -109.65 -27.74 21.89
C SER A 21 -108.88 -26.77 22.80
N LEU A 22 -109.59 -25.82 23.40
CA LEU A 22 -109.00 -24.80 24.28
C LEU A 22 -108.63 -25.39 25.65
N LEU A 23 -109.49 -26.26 26.20
CA LEU A 23 -109.19 -27.06 27.39
C LEU A 23 -108.01 -28.00 27.17
N SER A 24 -107.92 -28.63 26.00
CA SER A 24 -106.78 -29.47 25.62
C SER A 24 -105.48 -28.65 25.57
N ASN A 25 -105.50 -27.46 24.95
CA ASN A 25 -104.34 -26.59 24.90
C ASN A 25 -103.88 -26.09 26.27
N ILE A 26 -104.81 -25.69 27.15
CA ILE A 26 -104.48 -25.26 28.51
C ILE A 26 -103.91 -26.45 29.31
N ARG A 27 -104.48 -27.66 29.17
CA ARG A 27 -103.94 -28.86 29.83
C ARG A 27 -102.55 -29.20 29.31
N ASN A 28 -102.30 -29.08 28.02
CA ASN A 28 -100.98 -29.29 27.42
C ASN A 28 -99.97 -28.24 27.90
N GLN A 29 -100.34 -26.95 27.94
CA GLN A 29 -99.48 -25.90 28.49
C GLN A 29 -99.20 -26.08 29.98
N HIS A 30 -100.20 -26.47 30.77
CA HIS A 30 -100.00 -26.73 32.19
C HIS A 30 -99.13 -27.97 32.43
N GLY A 31 -99.28 -29.01 31.59
CA GLY A 31 -98.41 -30.18 31.58
C GLY A 31 -96.96 -29.82 31.25
N LEU A 32 -96.75 -28.99 30.22
CA LEU A 32 -95.44 -28.53 29.81
C LEU A 32 -94.76 -27.67 30.90
N LEU A 33 -95.50 -26.72 31.50
CA LEU A 33 -94.97 -25.88 32.57
C LEU A 33 -94.62 -26.71 33.82
N LYS A 34 -95.42 -27.72 34.16
CA LYS A 34 -95.11 -28.60 35.29
C LYS A 34 -93.85 -29.43 35.03
N GLN A 35 -93.71 -29.95 33.80
CA GLN A 35 -92.51 -30.67 33.39
C GLN A 35 -91.26 -29.77 33.41
N GLN A 36 -91.36 -28.54 32.90
CA GLN A 36 -90.27 -27.55 32.95
C GLN A 36 -89.87 -27.19 34.39
N LEU A 37 -90.81 -27.14 35.33
CA LEU A 37 -90.54 -26.82 36.72
C LEU A 37 -89.89 -27.99 37.47
N GLU A 38 -90.29 -29.23 37.15
CA GLU A 38 -89.63 -30.45 37.65
C GLU A 38 -88.22 -30.61 37.06
N ASP A 39 -88.02 -30.32 35.77
CA ASP A 39 -86.71 -30.33 35.12
C ASP A 39 -85.81 -29.23 35.71
N ALA A 40 -86.30 -27.99 35.86
CA ALA A 40 -85.54 -26.91 36.49
C ALA A 40 -85.19 -27.19 37.96
N GLY A 41 -86.06 -27.89 38.69
CA GLY A 41 -85.79 -28.35 40.04
C GLY A 41 -84.65 -29.38 40.09
N ARG A 42 -84.68 -30.37 39.20
CA ARG A 42 -83.60 -31.37 39.05
C ARG A 42 -82.29 -30.74 38.61
N ASP A 43 -82.31 -29.81 37.67
CA ASP A 43 -81.12 -29.10 37.21
C ASP A 43 -80.50 -28.23 38.30
N LEU A 44 -81.31 -27.58 39.14
CA LEU A 44 -80.82 -26.80 40.28
C LEU A 44 -80.17 -27.68 41.36
N GLU A 45 -80.76 -28.85 41.63
CA GLU A 45 -80.23 -29.80 42.61
C GLU A 45 -78.91 -30.42 42.10
N GLY A 46 -78.87 -30.84 40.83
CA GLY A 46 -77.64 -31.29 40.17
C GLY A 46 -76.55 -30.22 40.17
N ALA A 47 -76.89 -28.96 39.83
CA ALA A 47 -75.93 -27.87 39.86
C ALA A 47 -75.38 -27.56 41.27
N LYS A 48 -76.18 -27.76 42.33
CA LYS A 48 -75.73 -27.60 43.72
C LYS A 48 -74.79 -28.72 44.15
N GLU A 49 -75.10 -29.97 43.79
CA GLU A 49 -74.22 -31.12 44.07
C GLU A 49 -72.90 -31.01 43.30
N ASP A 50 -72.95 -30.63 42.02
CA ASP A 50 -71.76 -30.41 41.20
C ASP A 50 -70.91 -29.28 41.76
N SER A 51 -71.52 -28.14 42.14
CA SER A 51 -70.80 -27.02 42.74
C SER A 51 -70.13 -27.40 44.07
N HIS A 52 -70.82 -28.19 44.91
CA HIS A 52 -70.24 -28.65 46.17
C HIS A 52 -69.07 -29.63 45.93
N THR A 53 -69.22 -30.56 45.00
CA THR A 53 -68.18 -31.52 44.63
C THR A 53 -66.95 -30.80 44.05
N GLN A 54 -67.18 -29.77 43.24
CA GLN A 54 -66.12 -28.96 42.63
C GLN A 54 -65.41 -28.09 43.69
N TYR A 55 -66.13 -27.57 44.68
CA TYR A 55 -65.55 -26.87 45.83
C TYR A 55 -64.64 -27.78 46.66
N VAL A 56 -65.08 -29.00 46.98
CA VAL A 56 -64.29 -29.98 47.72
C VAL A 56 -63.03 -30.37 46.93
N THR A 57 -63.20 -30.66 45.64
CA THR A 57 -62.08 -31.03 44.74
C THR A 57 -61.05 -29.90 44.64
N LEU A 58 -61.50 -28.65 44.51
CA LEU A 58 -60.61 -27.49 44.47
C LEU A 58 -59.87 -27.30 45.80
N GLN A 59 -60.54 -27.54 46.93
CA GLN A 59 -59.92 -27.43 48.26
C GLN A 59 -58.84 -28.51 48.46
N GLU A 60 -59.08 -29.72 47.96
CA GLU A 60 -58.11 -30.82 47.93
C GLU A 60 -56.89 -30.46 47.06
N GLN A 61 -57.13 -29.90 45.88
CA GLN A 61 -56.07 -29.44 44.96
C GLN A 61 -55.24 -28.31 45.57
N VAL A 62 -55.86 -27.35 46.27
CA VAL A 62 -55.14 -26.27 46.96
C VAL A 62 -54.29 -26.82 48.11
N ARG A 63 -54.78 -27.81 48.87
CA ARG A 63 -53.99 -28.47 49.90
C ARG A 63 -52.80 -29.23 49.31
N GLN A 64 -53.02 -29.94 48.21
CA GLN A 64 -51.95 -30.66 47.53
C GLN A 64 -50.91 -29.69 46.97
N PHE A 65 -51.35 -28.60 46.33
CA PHE A 65 -50.47 -27.56 45.83
C PHE A 65 -49.63 -26.92 46.94
N ASN A 66 -50.23 -26.57 48.08
CA ASN A 66 -49.48 -26.01 49.21
C ASN A 66 -48.46 -27.00 49.77
N LYS A 67 -48.80 -28.29 49.83
CA LYS A 67 -47.88 -29.34 50.26
C LYS A 67 -46.73 -29.53 49.28
N ASP A 68 -47.01 -29.46 47.98
CA ASP A 68 -45.99 -29.54 46.93
C ASP A 68 -45.09 -28.30 46.96
N GLN A 69 -45.65 -27.11 47.19
CA GLN A 69 -44.92 -25.87 47.38
C GLN A 69 -43.99 -25.94 48.61
N GLU A 70 -44.48 -26.44 49.75
CA GLU A 70 -43.65 -26.66 50.94
C GLU A 70 -42.54 -27.71 50.71
N ASP A 71 -42.80 -28.79 49.97
CA ASP A 71 -41.78 -29.78 49.59
C ASP A 71 -40.73 -29.16 48.65
N ILE A 72 -41.16 -28.34 47.68
CA ILE A 72 -40.26 -27.60 46.79
C ILE A 72 -39.41 -26.62 47.59
N ASP A 73 -40.00 -25.80 48.46
CA ASP A 73 -39.27 -24.83 49.29
C ASP A 73 -38.28 -25.55 50.20
N ARG A 74 -38.66 -26.69 50.79
CA ARG A 74 -37.78 -27.51 51.61
C ARG A 74 -36.63 -28.11 50.80
N ARG A 75 -36.89 -28.61 49.59
CA ARG A 75 -35.85 -29.09 48.66
C ARG A 75 -34.95 -27.97 48.19
N LEU A 76 -35.49 -26.79 47.91
CA LEU A 76 -34.74 -25.63 47.48
C LEU A 76 -33.82 -25.13 48.60
N LEU A 77 -34.28 -25.16 49.85
CA LEU A 77 -33.46 -24.91 51.04
C LEU A 77 -32.35 -25.97 51.21
N ILE A 78 -32.64 -27.25 50.98
CA ILE A 78 -31.64 -28.34 51.03
C ILE A 78 -30.61 -28.21 49.90
N VAL A 79 -31.02 -27.84 48.70
CA VAL A 79 -30.13 -27.64 47.55
C VAL A 79 -29.24 -26.42 47.74
N THR A 80 -29.78 -25.32 48.27
CA THR A 80 -29.02 -24.08 48.55
C THR A 80 -28.17 -24.15 49.83
N SER A 81 -28.46 -25.05 50.76
CA SER A 81 -27.64 -25.28 51.97
C SER A 81 -26.63 -26.44 51.82
N SER A 82 -26.71 -27.19 50.72
CA SER A 82 -25.78 -28.27 50.42
C SER A 82 -24.53 -27.70 49.75
N GLU A 83 -23.51 -27.36 50.55
CA GLU A 83 -22.14 -27.10 50.08
C GLU A 83 -21.61 -28.23 49.17
N THR A 84 -22.15 -29.45 49.28
CA THR A 84 -21.75 -30.59 48.45
C THR A 84 -22.18 -30.50 46.98
N SER A 85 -23.20 -29.69 46.64
CA SER A 85 -23.62 -29.44 45.26
C SER A 85 -22.68 -28.46 44.57
N ASP A 86 -22.40 -27.34 45.22
CA ASP A 86 -21.46 -26.33 44.70
C ASP A 86 -20.02 -26.87 44.69
N GLU A 87 -19.61 -27.63 45.70
CA GLU A 87 -18.31 -28.32 45.67
C GLU A 87 -18.25 -29.38 44.56
N ALA A 88 -19.32 -30.12 44.29
CA ALA A 88 -19.32 -31.12 43.21
C ALA A 88 -19.29 -30.45 41.83
N VAL A 89 -20.04 -29.36 41.63
CA VAL A 89 -20.00 -28.55 40.41
C VAL A 89 -18.63 -27.92 40.24
N GLN A 90 -18.07 -27.29 41.27
CA GLN A 90 -16.70 -26.73 41.23
C GLN A 90 -15.65 -27.82 40.98
N ARG A 91 -15.79 -29.02 41.57
CA ARG A 91 -14.90 -30.16 41.29
C ARG A 91 -15.05 -30.64 39.85
N PHE A 92 -16.26 -30.69 39.31
CA PHE A 92 -16.54 -31.06 37.92
C PHE A 92 -16.02 -30.01 36.95
N GLU A 93 -16.26 -28.72 37.18
CA GLU A 93 -15.68 -27.60 36.43
C GLU A 93 -14.16 -27.64 36.49
N SER A 94 -13.55 -27.85 37.66
CA SER A 94 -12.10 -27.98 37.77
C SER A 94 -11.55 -29.19 37.01
N SER A 95 -12.32 -30.28 36.93
CA SER A 95 -11.94 -31.49 36.20
C SER A 95 -12.12 -31.30 34.70
N MET A 96 -13.18 -30.62 34.26
CA MET A 96 -13.42 -30.22 32.88
C MET A 96 -12.37 -29.22 32.40
N ASP A 97 -11.96 -28.27 33.24
CA ASP A 97 -10.87 -27.34 32.96
C ASP A 97 -9.53 -28.06 32.83
N LYS A 98 -9.25 -29.02 33.71
CA LYS A 98 -8.06 -29.88 33.58
C LYS A 98 -8.10 -30.69 32.28
N LEU A 99 -9.26 -31.25 31.92
CA LEU A 99 -9.43 -32.04 30.70
C LEU A 99 -9.29 -31.16 29.46
N ARG A 100 -9.85 -29.95 29.47
CA ARG A 100 -9.68 -28.95 28.41
C ARG A 100 -8.22 -28.51 28.27
N ARG A 101 -7.52 -28.25 29.38
CA ARG A 101 -6.08 -27.92 29.36
C ARG A 101 -5.26 -29.08 28.81
N LEU A 102 -5.60 -30.32 29.16
CA LEU A 102 -4.93 -31.52 28.66
C LEU A 102 -5.20 -31.72 27.16
N ASP A 103 -6.42 -31.48 26.70
CA ASP A 103 -6.78 -31.53 25.28
C ASP A 103 -6.03 -30.47 24.46
N ILE A 104 -5.98 -29.23 24.94
CA ILE A 104 -5.17 -28.15 24.34
C ILE A 104 -3.69 -28.53 24.33
N ALA A 105 -3.16 -29.06 25.43
CA ALA A 105 -1.76 -29.48 25.52
C ALA A 105 -1.46 -30.67 24.59
N SER A 106 -2.41 -31.59 24.42
CA SER A 106 -2.31 -32.71 23.48
C SER A 106 -2.25 -32.20 22.04
N GLY A 107 -3.19 -31.34 21.65
CA GLY A 107 -3.20 -30.73 20.32
C GLY A 107 -1.94 -29.89 20.04
N TYR A 108 -1.47 -29.15 21.04
CA TYR A 108 -0.19 -28.43 20.96
C TYR A 108 0.99 -29.37 20.70
N MET A 109 1.07 -30.48 21.44
CA MET A 109 2.16 -31.46 21.31
C MET A 109 2.08 -32.23 19.99
N GLU A 110 0.87 -32.57 19.53
CA GLU A 110 0.63 -33.20 18.23
C GLU A 110 1.10 -32.31 17.09
N LEU A 111 0.78 -31.02 17.15
CA LEU A 111 1.22 -30.06 16.14
C LEU A 111 2.75 -29.89 16.13
N LEU A 112 3.38 -29.79 17.30
CA LEU A 112 4.84 -29.76 17.40
C LEU A 112 5.47 -31.03 16.82
N LYS A 113 4.88 -32.20 17.10
CA LYS A 113 5.35 -33.48 16.57
C LYS A 113 5.19 -33.55 15.06
N GLU A 114 4.07 -33.08 14.52
CA GLU A 114 3.85 -33.00 13.07
C GLU A 114 4.90 -32.12 12.41
N VAL A 115 5.12 -30.91 12.93
CA VAL A 115 6.10 -29.96 12.38
C VAL A 115 7.54 -30.51 12.47
N ASP A 116 7.90 -31.15 13.58
CA ASP A 116 9.20 -31.81 13.73
C ASP A 116 9.35 -33.00 12.76
N THR A 117 8.29 -33.77 12.54
CA THR A 117 8.28 -34.91 11.60
C THR A 117 8.45 -34.42 10.16
N LEU A 118 7.72 -33.38 9.75
CA LEU A 118 7.83 -32.78 8.42
C LEU A 118 9.22 -32.17 8.21
N SER A 119 9.74 -31.44 9.20
CA SER A 119 11.06 -30.82 9.15
C SER A 119 12.19 -31.85 9.02
N LYS A 120 12.21 -32.87 9.89
CA LYS A 120 13.18 -33.97 9.83
C LYS A 120 13.02 -34.81 8.56
N GLY A 121 11.79 -35.02 8.12
CA GLY A 121 11.46 -35.67 6.85
C GLY A 121 12.12 -34.96 5.68
N ALA A 122 11.88 -33.66 5.51
CA ALA A 122 12.50 -32.83 4.48
C ALA A 122 14.03 -32.84 4.56
N GLN A 123 14.61 -32.68 5.76
CA GLN A 123 16.07 -32.74 5.95
C GLN A 123 16.67 -34.10 5.55
N SER A 124 15.98 -35.19 5.85
CA SER A 124 16.41 -36.53 5.45
C SER A 124 16.31 -36.74 3.94
N GLN A 125 15.31 -36.13 3.30
CA GLN A 125 15.08 -36.21 1.86
C GLN A 125 16.05 -35.33 1.09
N LEU A 126 16.43 -34.15 1.59
CA LEU A 126 17.51 -33.32 1.03
C LEU A 126 18.83 -34.10 0.85
N LYS A 127 19.09 -35.10 1.70
CA LYS A 127 20.29 -35.95 1.57
C LYS A 127 20.19 -37.02 0.47
N LYS A 128 18.98 -37.26 -0.06
CA LYS A 128 18.68 -38.35 -1.00
C LYS A 128 18.21 -37.83 -2.36
N SER A 129 17.24 -36.92 -2.38
CA SER A 129 16.68 -36.25 -3.54
C SER A 129 16.22 -34.84 -3.15
N ASN A 130 16.80 -33.85 -3.82
CA ASN A 130 16.52 -32.44 -3.60
C ASN A 130 15.05 -32.07 -3.92
N GLU A 131 14.42 -32.71 -4.91
CA GLU A 131 13.00 -32.44 -5.23
C GLU A 131 12.04 -32.96 -4.15
N ALA A 132 12.35 -34.11 -3.54
CA ALA A 132 11.45 -34.73 -2.57
C ALA A 132 11.23 -33.83 -1.33
N ALA A 133 12.25 -33.05 -0.96
CA ALA A 133 12.20 -32.12 0.17
C ALA A 133 11.23 -30.93 0.00
N LEU A 134 10.78 -30.64 -1.23
CA LEU A 134 9.82 -29.56 -1.48
C LEU A 134 8.42 -29.87 -0.94
N GLN A 135 8.01 -31.14 -0.96
CA GLN A 135 6.65 -31.52 -0.55
C GLN A 135 6.40 -31.27 0.96
N PRO A 136 7.24 -31.75 1.90
CA PRO A 136 7.04 -31.46 3.31
C PRO A 136 7.20 -29.96 3.63
N TYR A 137 8.02 -29.24 2.85
CA TYR A 137 8.12 -27.79 2.97
C TYR A 137 6.82 -27.07 2.58
N LYS A 138 6.19 -27.46 1.46
CA LYS A 138 4.88 -26.92 1.03
C LYS A 138 3.78 -27.18 2.07
N GLU A 139 3.79 -28.35 2.70
CA GLU A 139 2.87 -28.70 3.79
C GLU A 139 3.08 -27.79 5.01
N LEU A 140 4.33 -27.57 5.43
CA LEU A 140 4.66 -26.63 6.52
C LEU A 140 4.29 -25.18 6.20
N GLN A 141 4.48 -24.75 4.95
CA GLN A 141 4.11 -23.39 4.52
C GLN A 141 2.58 -23.21 4.51
N THR A 142 1.84 -24.23 4.06
CA THR A 142 0.37 -24.27 4.12
C THR A 142 -0.13 -24.26 5.57
N LEU A 143 0.57 -24.93 6.48
CA LEU A 143 0.25 -24.88 7.90
C LEU A 143 0.42 -23.46 8.45
N VAL A 144 1.55 -22.81 8.17
CA VAL A 144 1.82 -21.42 8.60
C VAL A 144 0.76 -20.47 8.06
N SER A 145 0.42 -20.55 6.77
CA SER A 145 -0.57 -19.65 6.16
C SER A 145 -1.97 -19.80 6.75
N ARG A 146 -2.34 -21.00 7.20
CA ARG A 146 -3.60 -21.28 7.89
C ARG A 146 -3.59 -20.83 9.35
N MET A 147 -2.45 -20.93 10.04
CA MET A 147 -2.38 -20.61 11.46
C MET A 147 -2.38 -19.12 11.77
N ILE A 148 -1.85 -18.27 10.88
CA ILE A 148 -1.82 -16.82 11.10
C ILE A 148 -3.24 -16.24 11.29
N PRO A 149 -4.22 -16.45 10.37
CA PRO A 149 -5.58 -15.97 10.56
C PRO A 149 -6.29 -16.58 11.78
N LEU A 150 -5.96 -17.84 12.11
CA LEU A 150 -6.55 -18.52 13.27
C LEU A 150 -6.06 -17.95 14.60
N GLN A 151 -4.79 -17.53 14.67
CA GLN A 151 -4.26 -16.83 15.83
C GLN A 151 -4.93 -15.46 16.00
N ASP A 152 -5.10 -14.72 14.91
CA ASP A 152 -5.79 -13.42 14.95
C ASP A 152 -7.24 -13.58 15.43
N ALA A 153 -7.97 -14.58 14.91
CA ALA A 153 -9.31 -14.92 15.36
C ALA A 153 -9.37 -15.42 16.82
N ALA A 154 -8.26 -15.92 17.34
CA ALA A 154 -8.10 -16.37 18.72
C ALA A 154 -7.43 -15.31 19.63
N GLU A 155 -7.46 -14.04 19.24
CA GLU A 155 -6.94 -12.90 20.01
C GLU A 155 -5.46 -13.07 20.44
N GLY A 156 -4.64 -13.66 19.55
CA GLY A 156 -3.20 -13.82 19.79
C GLY A 156 -2.84 -15.07 20.62
N ALA A 157 -3.74 -16.04 20.74
CA ALA A 157 -3.46 -17.27 21.47
C ALA A 157 -2.24 -18.05 20.91
N ALA A 158 -1.55 -18.77 21.81
CA ALA A 158 -0.38 -19.61 21.50
C ALA A 158 0.73 -18.94 20.68
N PRO A 159 1.21 -17.73 21.07
CA PRO A 159 2.20 -16.97 20.29
C PRO A 159 3.52 -17.73 20.09
N HIS A 160 3.95 -18.48 21.11
CA HIS A 160 5.19 -19.28 21.03
C HIS A 160 5.09 -20.48 20.10
N LEU A 161 3.90 -21.06 19.94
CA LEU A 161 3.68 -22.16 18.99
C LEU A 161 3.83 -21.65 17.57
N LEU A 162 3.11 -20.57 17.24
CA LEU A 162 3.20 -19.99 15.90
C LEU A 162 4.62 -19.53 15.60
N ASP A 163 5.27 -18.83 16.53
CA ASP A 163 6.67 -18.39 16.38
C ASP A 163 7.61 -19.58 16.14
N HIS A 164 7.45 -20.69 16.88
CA HIS A 164 8.24 -21.90 16.67
C HIS A 164 8.02 -22.51 15.29
N ILE A 165 6.77 -22.60 14.82
CA ILE A 165 6.43 -23.17 13.52
C ILE A 165 6.96 -22.28 12.41
N VAL A 166 6.74 -20.96 12.48
CA VAL A 166 7.27 -19.99 11.53
C VAL A 166 8.81 -20.07 11.45
N LYS A 167 9.50 -20.08 12.59
CA LYS A 167 10.97 -20.21 12.63
C LYS A 167 11.45 -21.54 12.05
N THR A 168 10.76 -22.64 12.37
CA THR A 168 11.10 -23.97 11.83
C THR A 168 10.93 -24.01 10.31
N THR A 169 9.83 -23.48 9.79
CA THR A 169 9.57 -23.37 8.34
C THR A 169 10.60 -22.47 7.65
N GLN A 170 10.94 -21.32 8.22
CA GLN A 170 11.96 -20.42 7.68
C GLN A 170 13.37 -21.04 7.68
N ASN A 171 13.72 -21.77 8.74
CA ASN A 171 14.99 -22.49 8.83
C ASN A 171 15.07 -23.62 7.80
N LEU A 172 13.98 -24.40 7.63
CA LEU A 172 13.91 -25.44 6.62
C LEU A 172 14.03 -24.85 5.21
N ARG A 173 13.31 -23.77 4.92
CA ARG A 173 13.43 -23.04 3.65
C ARG A 173 14.88 -22.65 3.36
N ARG A 174 15.56 -22.06 4.35
CA ARG A 174 16.97 -21.67 4.22
C ARG A 174 17.85 -22.86 3.87
N GLN A 175 17.69 -23.99 4.56
CA GLN A 175 18.45 -25.21 4.28
C GLN A 175 18.18 -25.75 2.87
N ILE A 176 16.93 -25.76 2.41
CA ILE A 176 16.58 -26.18 1.04
C ILE A 176 17.19 -25.22 0.02
N LYS A 177 17.05 -23.91 0.24
CA LYS A 177 17.63 -22.87 -0.62
C LYS A 177 19.14 -23.03 -0.72
N ASP A 178 19.84 -23.15 0.41
CA ASP A 178 21.31 -23.32 0.45
C ASP A 178 21.75 -24.56 -0.33
N ALA A 179 21.02 -25.68 -0.21
CA ALA A 179 21.30 -26.90 -0.97
C ALA A 179 21.09 -26.71 -2.48
N PHE A 180 20.00 -26.07 -2.89
CA PHE A 180 19.72 -25.81 -4.31
C PHE A 180 20.67 -24.78 -4.92
N SER A 181 21.02 -23.75 -4.15
CA SER A 181 22.03 -22.76 -4.52
C SER A 181 23.39 -23.43 -4.71
N ALA A 182 23.77 -24.37 -3.85
CA ALA A 182 25.03 -25.12 -3.99
C ALA A 182 25.07 -25.97 -5.28
N ASP A 183 23.95 -26.57 -5.69
CA ASP A 183 23.84 -27.29 -6.97
C ASP A 183 24.07 -26.34 -8.16
N LEU A 184 23.41 -25.18 -8.16
CA LEU A 184 23.58 -24.17 -9.20
C LEU A 184 25.02 -23.62 -9.22
N GLU A 185 25.60 -23.31 -8.06
CA GLU A 185 26.99 -22.88 -7.94
C GLU A 185 27.98 -23.91 -8.51
N ALA A 186 27.72 -25.20 -8.33
CA ALA A 186 28.56 -26.25 -8.88
C ALA A 186 28.54 -26.25 -10.42
N ILE A 187 27.42 -25.87 -11.04
CA ILE A 187 27.30 -25.68 -12.50
C ILE A 187 28.05 -24.40 -12.91
N LEU A 188 27.82 -23.29 -12.20
CA LEU A 188 28.49 -22.01 -12.43
C LEU A 188 30.02 -22.13 -12.39
N LYS A 189 30.55 -22.91 -11.44
CA LYS A 189 31.98 -23.24 -11.35
C LYS A 189 32.50 -23.98 -12.58
N LYS A 190 31.74 -24.93 -13.13
CA LYS A 190 32.14 -25.71 -14.32
C LYS A 190 32.21 -24.86 -15.58
N ILE A 191 31.29 -23.89 -15.71
CA ILE A 191 31.30 -22.95 -16.84
C ILE A 191 32.21 -21.76 -16.59
N SER A 192 32.96 -21.72 -15.47
CA SER A 192 33.83 -20.60 -15.09
C SER A 192 33.10 -19.26 -14.99
N TRP A 193 31.84 -19.26 -14.59
CA TRP A 193 31.12 -18.03 -14.26
C TRP A 193 31.86 -17.27 -13.14
N PRO A 194 32.04 -15.93 -13.24
CA PRO A 194 31.41 -15.01 -14.17
C PRO A 194 32.42 -14.46 -15.20
N LYS A 195 33.27 -15.32 -15.79
CA LYS A 195 34.09 -14.87 -16.93
C LYS A 195 33.19 -14.44 -18.09
N ALA A 196 33.59 -13.38 -18.80
CA ALA A 196 32.91 -13.00 -20.04
C ALA A 196 33.10 -14.10 -21.10
N ASP A 197 32.18 -14.18 -22.07
CA ASP A 197 32.22 -15.09 -23.23
C ASP A 197 32.12 -16.59 -22.91
N VAL A 198 31.43 -16.95 -21.83
CA VAL A 198 31.18 -18.34 -21.47
C VAL A 198 30.18 -18.96 -22.47
N VAL A 199 30.67 -19.87 -23.30
CA VAL A 199 29.81 -20.74 -24.12
C VAL A 199 29.22 -21.81 -23.22
N PHE A 200 27.90 -21.83 -23.10
CA PHE A 200 27.21 -22.80 -22.26
C PHE A 200 27.28 -24.20 -22.88
N PRO A 201 27.86 -25.21 -22.19
CA PRO A 201 27.95 -26.55 -22.75
C PRO A 201 26.58 -27.23 -22.79
N ASN A 202 26.16 -27.76 -23.95
CA ASN A 202 24.87 -28.44 -24.13
C ASN A 202 24.63 -29.57 -23.11
N ASN A 203 25.68 -30.28 -22.68
CA ASN A 203 25.59 -31.37 -21.71
C ASN A 203 25.31 -30.91 -20.27
N LEU A 204 25.33 -29.59 -20.02
CA LEU A 204 24.97 -28.99 -18.73
C LEU A 204 23.59 -28.33 -18.75
N GLN A 205 22.94 -28.19 -19.92
CA GLN A 205 21.67 -27.46 -20.07
C GLN A 205 20.57 -28.09 -19.21
N ASP A 206 20.36 -29.39 -19.32
CA ASP A 206 19.32 -30.09 -18.53
C ASP A 206 19.54 -29.91 -17.02
N LYS A 207 20.81 -29.93 -16.59
CA LYS A 207 21.16 -29.74 -15.17
C LYS A 207 20.93 -28.30 -14.72
N TRP A 208 21.19 -27.35 -15.60
CA TRP A 208 20.92 -25.94 -15.38
C TRP A 208 19.43 -25.67 -15.25
N ASP A 209 18.63 -26.11 -16.23
CA ASP A 209 17.18 -25.94 -16.23
C ASP A 209 16.55 -26.51 -14.95
N VAL A 210 16.97 -27.71 -14.55
CA VAL A 210 16.51 -28.35 -13.30
C VAL A 210 16.95 -27.56 -12.06
N SER A 211 18.20 -27.08 -12.00
CA SER A 211 18.72 -26.37 -10.82
C SER A 211 18.07 -24.98 -10.66
N VAL A 212 17.88 -24.27 -11.78
CA VAL A 212 17.15 -22.99 -11.82
C VAL A 212 15.69 -23.20 -11.46
N GLY A 213 15.02 -24.19 -12.07
CA GLY A 213 13.62 -24.52 -11.82
C GLY A 213 13.34 -24.82 -10.34
N LYS A 214 14.21 -25.60 -9.68
CA LYS A 214 14.10 -25.89 -8.23
C LYS A 214 14.11 -24.64 -7.36
N LEU A 215 14.98 -23.69 -7.66
CA LEU A 215 15.07 -22.44 -6.93
C LEU A 215 13.83 -21.57 -7.16
N LEU A 216 13.30 -21.54 -8.38
CA LEU A 216 12.05 -20.84 -8.70
C LEU A 216 10.84 -21.50 -8.02
N ASP A 217 10.76 -22.84 -8.03
CA ASP A 217 9.70 -23.61 -7.35
C ASP A 217 9.65 -23.35 -5.85
N LEU A 218 10.82 -23.22 -5.22
CA LEU A 218 10.94 -22.89 -3.80
C LEU A 218 10.40 -21.48 -3.49
N GLN A 219 10.53 -20.56 -4.44
CA GLN A 219 10.17 -19.15 -4.28
C GLN A 219 8.73 -18.83 -4.70
N MET A 220 8.08 -19.69 -5.51
CA MET A 220 6.80 -19.39 -6.16
C MET A 220 5.75 -18.78 -5.22
N LEU A 221 5.50 -19.44 -4.08
CA LEU A 221 4.49 -19.00 -3.11
C LEU A 221 4.80 -17.61 -2.52
N GLU A 222 6.07 -17.22 -2.44
CA GLU A 222 6.47 -15.90 -1.94
C GLU A 222 6.29 -14.82 -3.00
N LEU A 223 6.60 -15.13 -4.26
CA LEU A 223 6.35 -14.23 -5.37
C LEU A 223 4.86 -13.94 -5.50
N GLU A 224 4.02 -14.98 -5.44
CA GLU A 224 2.56 -14.84 -5.44
C GLU A 224 2.06 -13.99 -4.26
N ALA A 225 2.59 -14.22 -3.06
CA ALA A 225 2.22 -13.43 -1.89
C ALA A 225 2.63 -11.95 -2.02
N VAL A 226 3.81 -11.67 -2.57
CA VAL A 226 4.29 -10.30 -2.82
C VAL A 226 3.45 -9.61 -3.88
N GLU A 227 3.14 -10.28 -4.99
CA GLU A 227 2.32 -9.73 -6.08
C GLU A 227 0.89 -9.42 -5.59
N ASN A 228 0.27 -10.35 -4.89
CA ASN A 228 -1.06 -10.17 -4.31
C ASN A 228 -1.09 -9.03 -3.26
N ALA A 229 -0.02 -8.88 -2.48
CA ALA A 229 0.09 -7.77 -1.52
C ALA A 229 0.26 -6.41 -2.24
N SER A 230 1.04 -6.36 -3.32
CA SER A 230 1.27 -5.16 -4.12
C SER A 230 0.00 -4.65 -4.81
N ALA A 231 -0.89 -5.55 -5.24
CA ALA A 231 -2.18 -5.16 -5.81
C ALA A 231 -3.11 -4.43 -4.80
N SER A 232 -2.87 -4.60 -3.50
CA SER A 232 -3.72 -4.08 -2.42
C SER A 232 -3.23 -2.78 -1.75
N LYS A 233 -1.98 -2.37 -1.98
CA LYS A 233 -1.34 -1.24 -1.28
C LYS A 233 -0.85 -0.17 -2.25
N THR A 234 -1.07 1.09 -1.89
CA THR A 234 -0.54 2.29 -2.56
C THR A 234 0.98 2.46 -2.43
N GLU A 235 1.65 1.65 -1.61
CA GLU A 235 3.11 1.65 -1.48
C GLU A 235 3.72 0.61 -2.44
N SER A 236 4.33 1.12 -3.51
CA SER A 236 5.19 0.35 -4.42
C SER A 236 6.37 -0.24 -3.63
N LYS A 237 6.32 -1.53 -3.34
CA LYS A 237 7.49 -2.29 -2.87
C LYS A 237 8.33 -2.73 -4.07
N PRO A 238 9.67 -2.78 -3.95
CA PRO A 238 10.49 -3.32 -5.01
C PRO A 238 10.16 -4.80 -5.24
N PRO A 239 10.22 -5.28 -6.50
CA PRO A 239 10.01 -6.69 -6.81
C PRO A 239 11.06 -7.56 -6.11
N ALA A 240 10.67 -8.79 -5.77
CA ALA A 240 11.58 -9.72 -5.12
C ALA A 240 12.66 -10.21 -6.10
N VAL A 241 13.89 -10.38 -5.63
CA VAL A 241 14.95 -10.96 -6.46
C VAL A 241 14.72 -12.46 -6.61
N LEU A 242 14.77 -12.98 -7.84
CA LEU A 242 14.64 -14.40 -8.08
C LEU A 242 15.86 -15.15 -7.50
N PHE A 243 15.66 -16.24 -6.76
CA PHE A 243 16.76 -16.99 -6.14
C PHE A 243 17.86 -17.46 -7.11
N PRO A 244 17.56 -17.93 -8.34
CA PRO A 244 18.63 -18.24 -9.29
C PRO A 244 19.53 -17.05 -9.59
N LEU A 245 18.94 -15.85 -9.64
CA LEU A 245 19.68 -14.62 -9.89
C LEU A 245 20.46 -14.16 -8.67
N GLU A 246 19.98 -14.37 -7.45
CA GLU A 246 20.78 -14.14 -6.24
C GLU A 246 22.10 -14.93 -6.28
N VAL A 247 22.04 -16.20 -6.72
CA VAL A 247 23.24 -17.04 -6.87
C VAL A 247 24.15 -16.51 -7.99
N LEU A 248 23.57 -16.10 -9.12
CA LEU A 248 24.33 -15.57 -10.26
C LEU A 248 25.06 -14.26 -9.94
N VAL A 249 24.40 -13.35 -9.22
CA VAL A 249 24.97 -12.02 -8.90
C VAL A 249 25.93 -12.06 -7.71
N GLN A 250 25.90 -13.08 -6.85
CA GLN A 250 26.78 -13.20 -5.68
C GLN A 250 28.28 -12.96 -6.00
N PRO A 251 28.90 -13.59 -7.02
CA PRO A 251 30.30 -13.31 -7.38
C PRO A 251 30.49 -11.95 -8.07
N LEU A 252 29.43 -11.32 -8.58
CA LEU A 252 29.47 -9.95 -9.10
C LEU A 252 29.47 -8.95 -7.92
N GLU A 253 28.58 -9.18 -6.96
CA GLU A 253 28.47 -8.39 -5.73
C GLU A 253 29.77 -8.42 -4.92
N MET A 254 30.40 -9.59 -4.74
CA MET A 254 31.69 -9.67 -4.05
C MET A 254 32.76 -8.80 -4.72
N ARG A 255 32.79 -8.77 -6.05
CA ARG A 255 33.72 -7.92 -6.82
C ARG A 255 33.35 -6.45 -6.71
N PHE A 256 32.07 -6.13 -6.81
CA PHE A 256 31.56 -4.76 -6.59
C PHE A 256 31.99 -4.24 -5.22
N ARG A 257 31.72 -4.99 -4.16
CA ARG A 257 32.10 -4.64 -2.78
C ARG A 257 33.60 -4.50 -2.62
N TYR A 258 34.39 -5.40 -3.23
CA TYR A 258 35.84 -5.29 -3.21
C TYR A 258 36.35 -3.98 -3.81
N HIS A 259 35.72 -3.45 -4.86
CA HIS A 259 36.15 -2.21 -5.52
C HIS A 259 35.54 -0.95 -4.90
N PHE A 260 34.30 -1.00 -4.43
CA PHE A 260 33.53 0.18 -4.04
C PHE A 260 33.22 0.24 -2.55
N GLU A 261 33.75 -0.68 -1.74
CA GLU A 261 33.76 -0.61 -0.28
C GLU A 261 35.19 -0.61 0.27
N GLY A 262 35.35 -0.15 1.52
CA GLY A 262 36.65 -0.07 2.19
C GLY A 262 37.58 1.01 1.62
N ASP A 263 38.88 0.81 1.78
CA ASP A 263 39.93 1.81 1.49
C ASP A 263 40.56 1.63 0.10
N ARG A 264 39.72 1.48 -0.93
CA ARG A 264 40.18 1.35 -2.32
C ARG A 264 40.20 2.69 -3.04
N PRO A 265 41.16 2.94 -3.96
CA PRO A 265 41.17 4.15 -4.78
C PRO A 265 39.91 4.34 -5.65
N THR A 266 39.19 3.26 -5.92
CA THR A 266 37.93 3.24 -6.67
C THR A 266 36.71 3.59 -5.80
N ASN A 267 36.83 3.54 -4.47
CA ASN A 267 35.77 3.94 -3.54
C ASN A 267 35.88 5.44 -3.23
N ARG A 268 35.46 6.28 -4.17
CA ARG A 268 35.54 7.74 -4.08
C ARG A 268 34.17 8.38 -3.90
N LEU A 269 34.06 9.25 -2.89
CA LEU A 269 32.82 10.00 -2.62
C LEU A 269 32.50 11.03 -3.70
N ASP A 270 33.53 11.58 -4.35
CA ASP A 270 33.41 12.57 -5.43
C ASP A 270 33.25 11.93 -6.82
N LYS A 271 33.29 10.59 -6.89
CA LYS A 271 33.14 9.83 -8.14
C LYS A 271 32.08 8.73 -8.06
N PRO A 272 30.81 9.06 -7.72
CA PRO A 272 29.73 8.08 -7.70
C PRO A 272 29.46 7.44 -9.06
N GLU A 273 29.78 8.14 -10.17
CA GLU A 273 29.66 7.60 -11.53
C GLU A 273 30.43 6.28 -11.71
N TYR A 274 31.48 6.02 -10.91
CA TYR A 274 32.27 4.79 -11.04
C TYR A 274 31.49 3.54 -10.65
N PHE A 275 30.76 3.57 -9.53
CA PHE A 275 29.99 2.40 -9.10
C PHE A 275 28.66 2.30 -9.86
N LEU A 276 28.09 3.42 -10.32
CA LEU A 276 26.89 3.45 -11.16
C LEU A 276 27.16 2.88 -12.55
N SER A 277 28.19 3.37 -13.25
CA SER A 277 28.58 2.87 -14.57
C SER A 277 29.07 1.41 -14.53
N HIS A 278 29.58 0.96 -13.38
CA HIS A 278 29.90 -0.45 -13.20
C HIS A 278 28.68 -1.35 -13.34
N ILE A 279 27.51 -0.95 -12.80
CA ILE A 279 26.27 -1.72 -12.97
C ILE A 279 25.87 -1.81 -14.45
N ILE A 280 25.97 -0.70 -15.20
CA ILE A 280 25.73 -0.70 -16.66
C ILE A 280 26.71 -1.62 -17.38
N THR A 281 27.98 -1.66 -16.94
CA THR A 281 28.99 -2.57 -17.49
C THR A 281 28.65 -4.03 -17.21
N LEU A 282 28.15 -4.37 -16.02
CA LEU A 282 27.67 -5.71 -15.69
C LEU A 282 26.49 -6.10 -16.58
N LEU A 283 25.52 -5.19 -16.78
CA LEU A 283 24.39 -5.43 -17.69
C LEU A 283 24.89 -5.73 -19.11
N ASN A 284 25.72 -4.85 -19.69
CA ASN A 284 26.29 -5.06 -21.01
C ASN A 284 27.08 -6.38 -21.14
N SER A 285 27.80 -6.79 -20.10
CA SER A 285 28.64 -8.00 -20.13
C SER A 285 27.83 -9.29 -20.01
N TYR A 286 26.73 -9.28 -19.26
CA TYR A 286 26.03 -10.50 -18.86
C TYR A 286 24.60 -10.62 -19.40
N ASN A 287 24.06 -9.59 -20.07
CA ASN A 287 22.69 -9.63 -20.57
C ASN A 287 22.46 -10.77 -21.57
N ASN A 288 23.38 -10.95 -22.53
CA ASN A 288 23.27 -12.04 -23.52
C ASN A 288 23.25 -13.41 -22.83
N PHE A 289 24.08 -13.60 -21.79
CA PHE A 289 24.10 -14.86 -21.05
C PHE A 289 22.73 -15.16 -20.40
N VAL A 290 22.10 -14.19 -19.75
CA VAL A 290 20.79 -14.42 -19.11
C VAL A 290 19.67 -14.57 -20.16
N LEU A 291 19.75 -13.86 -21.28
CA LEU A 291 18.80 -14.02 -22.38
C LEU A 291 18.89 -15.42 -23.00
N ASP A 292 20.09 -15.93 -23.24
CA ASP A 292 20.26 -17.22 -23.89
C ASP A 292 19.95 -18.40 -22.95
N ASN A 293 20.32 -18.30 -21.67
CA ASN A 293 20.32 -19.45 -20.76
C ASN A 293 19.23 -19.38 -19.68
N LEU A 294 18.80 -18.19 -19.25
CA LEU A 294 17.81 -18.03 -18.17
C LEU A 294 16.41 -17.75 -18.72
N GLN A 295 16.28 -16.92 -19.77
CA GLN A 295 15.00 -16.54 -20.37
C GLN A 295 14.09 -17.73 -20.73
N PRO A 296 14.58 -18.83 -21.36
CA PRO A 296 13.72 -19.97 -21.68
C PRO A 296 13.14 -20.65 -20.44
N VAL A 297 13.93 -20.73 -19.36
CA VAL A 297 13.52 -21.32 -18.09
C VAL A 297 12.45 -20.45 -17.42
N LEU A 298 12.64 -19.12 -17.38
CA LEU A 298 11.65 -18.19 -16.83
C LEU A 298 10.31 -18.27 -17.58
N LEU A 299 10.35 -18.27 -18.91
CA LEU A 299 9.14 -18.37 -19.74
C LEU A 299 8.41 -19.69 -19.51
N HIS A 300 9.14 -20.80 -19.38
CA HIS A 300 8.53 -22.09 -19.11
C HIS A 300 7.90 -22.13 -17.71
N HIS A 301 8.62 -21.62 -16.71
CA HIS A 301 8.24 -21.70 -15.29
C HIS A 301 7.05 -20.83 -14.93
N PHE A 302 7.02 -19.57 -15.39
CA PHE A 302 5.93 -18.65 -15.09
C PHE A 302 4.73 -18.77 -16.03
N LYS A 303 4.79 -19.62 -17.06
CA LYS A 303 3.71 -19.78 -18.04
C LYS A 303 2.39 -20.14 -17.37
N GLY A 304 1.37 -19.29 -17.57
CA GLY A 304 0.01 -19.53 -17.06
C GLY A 304 -0.17 -19.20 -15.58
N SER A 305 0.82 -18.59 -14.93
CA SER A 305 0.68 -17.99 -13.60
C SER A 305 0.32 -16.50 -13.68
N ASP A 306 -0.26 -15.94 -12.62
CA ASP A 306 -0.51 -14.48 -12.54
C ASP A 306 0.80 -13.67 -12.56
N LEU A 307 1.90 -14.27 -12.08
CA LEU A 307 3.24 -13.70 -12.14
C LEU A 307 3.75 -13.50 -13.58
N ALA A 308 3.13 -14.15 -14.57
CA ALA A 308 3.47 -13.97 -15.98
C ALA A 308 3.23 -12.53 -16.49
N LEU A 309 2.45 -11.73 -15.74
CA LEU A 309 2.17 -10.35 -16.07
C LEU A 309 3.24 -9.37 -15.57
N ASN A 310 4.10 -9.80 -14.65
CA ASN A 310 5.13 -8.98 -14.04
C ASN A 310 6.47 -9.11 -14.82
N PRO A 311 6.91 -8.07 -15.55
CA PRO A 311 8.15 -8.14 -16.33
C PRO A 311 9.40 -8.38 -15.48
N ALA A 312 9.41 -7.96 -14.21
CA ALA A 312 10.55 -8.16 -13.32
C ALA A 312 10.84 -9.65 -13.03
N TYR A 313 9.87 -10.56 -13.29
CA TYR A 313 10.06 -12.01 -13.12
C TYR A 313 10.18 -12.75 -14.45
N VAL A 314 9.45 -12.32 -15.48
CA VAL A 314 9.39 -13.04 -16.76
C VAL A 314 10.49 -12.64 -17.72
N ASP A 315 10.89 -11.37 -17.74
CA ASP A 315 11.96 -10.87 -18.61
C ASP A 315 13.32 -11.00 -17.91
N ALA A 316 14.24 -11.75 -18.51
CA ALA A 316 15.52 -12.07 -17.90
C ALA A 316 16.40 -10.82 -17.70
N THR A 317 16.28 -9.83 -18.60
CA THR A 317 16.96 -8.54 -18.48
C THR A 317 16.46 -7.78 -17.25
N SER A 318 15.14 -7.65 -17.11
CA SER A 318 14.47 -6.98 -15.98
C SER A 318 14.74 -7.70 -14.67
N ALA A 319 14.76 -9.03 -14.67
CA ALA A 319 15.10 -9.83 -13.51
C ALA A 319 16.57 -9.62 -13.11
N LEU A 320 17.49 -9.55 -14.08
CA LEU A 320 18.91 -9.25 -13.82
C LEU A 320 19.08 -7.84 -13.24
N ILE A 321 18.42 -6.82 -13.79
CA ILE A 321 18.42 -5.46 -13.23
C ILE A 321 17.91 -5.48 -11.79
N THR A 322 16.77 -6.14 -11.55
CA THR A 322 16.19 -6.32 -10.21
C THR A 322 17.19 -6.95 -9.23
N ALA A 323 18.00 -7.92 -9.68
CA ALA A 323 19.02 -8.59 -8.87
C ALA A 323 20.27 -7.75 -8.61
N LEU A 324 20.59 -6.78 -9.48
CA LEU A 324 21.74 -5.88 -9.33
C LEU A 324 21.43 -4.65 -8.47
N LEU A 325 20.20 -4.17 -8.44
CA LEU A 325 19.83 -2.97 -7.66
C LEU A 325 20.09 -3.08 -6.14
N PRO A 326 19.94 -4.23 -5.45
CA PRO A 326 20.19 -4.32 -4.01
C PRO A 326 21.61 -3.95 -3.56
N MET A 327 22.66 -4.37 -4.29
CA MET A 327 24.04 -3.99 -3.95
C MET A 327 24.26 -2.49 -4.15
N LEU A 328 23.62 -1.92 -5.18
CA LEU A 328 23.67 -0.49 -5.46
C LEU A 328 22.94 0.32 -4.38
N ARG A 329 21.75 -0.09 -3.94
CA ARG A 329 21.01 0.51 -2.82
C ARG A 329 21.85 0.54 -1.55
N THR A 330 22.45 -0.59 -1.21
CA THR A 330 23.33 -0.72 -0.02
C THR A 330 24.47 0.29 -0.09
N LYS A 331 25.14 0.39 -1.24
CA LYS A 331 26.22 1.35 -1.48
C LYS A 331 25.73 2.80 -1.40
N ILE A 332 24.62 3.13 -2.03
CA ILE A 332 24.05 4.49 -2.05
C ILE A 332 23.72 4.93 -0.63
N PHE A 333 22.96 4.14 0.11
CA PHE A 333 22.52 4.51 1.47
C PHE A 333 23.68 4.56 2.47
N ALA A 334 24.72 3.75 2.31
CA ALA A 334 25.94 3.86 3.11
C ALA A 334 26.76 5.12 2.78
N THR A 335 26.69 5.60 1.53
CA THR A 335 27.45 6.77 1.04
C THR A 335 26.73 8.08 1.33
N LEU A 336 25.40 8.06 1.37
CA LEU A 336 24.53 9.24 1.48
C LEU A 336 24.86 10.14 2.69
N PRO A 337 25.03 9.64 3.94
CA PRO A 337 25.39 10.49 5.07
C PRO A 337 26.76 11.17 4.93
N GLN A 338 27.68 10.60 4.14
CA GLN A 338 29.04 11.11 3.96
C GLN A 338 29.04 12.26 2.94
N VAL A 339 28.41 12.06 1.78
CA VAL A 339 28.32 13.09 0.73
C VAL A 339 27.46 14.27 1.17
N ALA A 340 26.46 14.02 2.01
CA ALA A 340 25.63 15.05 2.60
C ALA A 340 26.42 16.17 3.32
N THR A 341 27.60 15.86 3.85
CA THR A 341 28.44 16.83 4.58
C THR A 341 28.94 17.98 3.70
N GLN A 342 28.96 17.80 2.38
CA GLN A 342 29.43 18.81 1.43
C GLN A 342 28.39 19.01 0.33
N ALA A 343 27.90 20.24 0.19
CA ALA A 343 26.84 20.59 -0.76
C ALA A 343 27.16 20.13 -2.20
N GLN A 344 28.41 20.33 -2.65
CA GLN A 344 28.85 19.93 -3.99
C GLN A 344 28.81 18.42 -4.20
N LEU A 345 29.22 17.63 -3.20
CA LEU A 345 29.15 16.18 -3.27
C LEU A 345 27.71 15.68 -3.30
N LEU A 346 26.82 16.26 -2.47
CA LEU A 346 25.40 15.88 -2.46
C LEU A 346 24.72 16.17 -3.80
N SER A 347 24.95 17.35 -4.37
CA SER A 347 24.38 17.76 -5.66
C SER A 347 24.86 16.83 -6.79
N HIS A 348 26.17 16.62 -6.90
CA HIS A 348 26.77 15.70 -7.89
C HIS A 348 26.23 14.28 -7.72
N PHE A 349 26.18 13.78 -6.48
CA PHE A 349 25.67 12.44 -6.17
C PHE A 349 24.22 12.24 -6.62
N MET A 350 23.34 13.22 -6.37
CA MET A 350 21.95 13.13 -6.81
C MET A 350 21.82 13.19 -8.33
N HIS A 351 22.59 14.04 -9.00
CA HIS A 351 22.59 14.12 -10.46
C HIS A 351 23.00 12.79 -11.10
N GLU A 352 24.08 12.17 -10.61
CA GLU A 352 24.56 10.88 -11.12
C GLU A 352 23.55 9.75 -10.89
N ILE A 353 22.86 9.73 -9.74
CA ILE A 353 21.78 8.75 -9.50
C ILE A 353 20.61 8.98 -10.46
N MET A 354 20.18 10.23 -10.67
CA MET A 354 19.10 10.54 -11.61
C MET A 354 19.47 10.16 -13.05
N SER A 355 20.72 10.41 -13.46
CA SER A 355 21.22 9.99 -14.78
C SER A 355 21.20 8.47 -14.92
N PHE A 356 21.66 7.74 -13.91
CA PHE A 356 21.57 6.27 -13.88
C PHE A 356 20.12 5.78 -13.97
N ASP A 357 19.20 6.39 -13.22
CA ASP A 357 17.78 6.03 -13.25
C ASP A 357 17.18 6.23 -14.65
N THR A 358 17.52 7.34 -15.32
CA THR A 358 17.10 7.62 -16.70
C THR A 358 17.64 6.55 -17.66
N THR A 359 18.93 6.21 -17.61
CA THR A 359 19.50 5.14 -18.45
C THR A 359 18.80 3.80 -18.24
N ILE A 360 18.56 3.39 -16.99
CA ILE A 360 17.87 2.13 -16.69
C ILE A 360 16.41 2.15 -17.17
N ARG A 361 15.72 3.28 -17.07
CA ARG A 361 14.31 3.40 -17.50
C ARG A 361 14.17 3.48 -19.01
N GLU A 362 14.99 4.29 -19.69
CA GLU A 362 14.80 4.63 -21.10
C GLU A 362 15.57 3.71 -22.04
N GLU A 363 16.84 3.40 -21.71
CA GLU A 363 17.68 2.53 -22.55
C GLU A 363 17.39 1.06 -22.28
N TRP A 364 17.31 0.68 -21.00
CA TRP A 364 17.05 -0.71 -20.58
C TRP A 364 15.56 -1.04 -20.42
N ARG A 365 14.67 -0.05 -20.56
CA ARG A 365 13.21 -0.21 -20.50
C ARG A 365 12.71 -0.89 -19.23
N TYR A 366 13.41 -0.68 -18.12
CA TYR A 366 13.05 -1.30 -16.85
C TYR A 366 11.91 -0.54 -16.16
N ASP A 367 10.83 -1.26 -15.86
CA ASP A 367 9.61 -0.72 -15.24
C ASP A 367 9.43 -1.14 -13.77
N GLY A 368 10.40 -1.86 -13.19
CA GLY A 368 10.32 -2.27 -11.79
C GLY A 368 9.22 -3.28 -11.51
N GLY A 369 8.69 -3.94 -12.54
CA GLY A 369 7.59 -4.89 -12.41
C GLY A 369 6.20 -4.24 -12.34
N ASN A 370 6.11 -2.92 -12.53
CA ASN A 370 4.85 -2.20 -12.53
C ASN A 370 4.68 -1.42 -13.84
N ARG A 371 3.90 -1.98 -14.78
CA ARG A 371 3.65 -1.32 -16.07
C ARG A 371 2.82 -0.04 -15.98
N ALA A 372 2.04 0.14 -14.91
CA ALA A 372 1.15 1.29 -14.76
C ALA A 372 1.89 2.52 -14.25
N GLU A 373 2.68 2.36 -13.18
CA GLU A 373 3.44 3.47 -12.57
C GLU A 373 4.91 3.54 -13.04
N GLY A 374 5.43 2.45 -13.61
CA GLY A 374 6.84 2.31 -13.95
C GLY A 374 7.76 2.24 -12.73
N TRP A 375 9.07 2.22 -13.00
CA TRP A 375 10.09 2.25 -11.96
C TRP A 375 10.39 3.68 -11.54
N LYS A 376 10.13 3.97 -10.24
CA LYS A 376 10.31 5.31 -9.67
C LYS A 376 11.77 5.75 -9.57
N GLY A 377 12.72 4.81 -9.62
CA GLY A 377 14.16 5.09 -9.59
C GLY A 377 14.77 5.09 -8.19
N LEU A 378 16.10 4.95 -8.10
CA LEU A 378 16.86 5.06 -6.86
C LEU A 378 16.89 6.48 -6.32
N ALA A 379 16.82 7.49 -7.19
CA ALA A 379 16.70 8.89 -6.79
C ALA A 379 15.41 9.11 -6.01
N TRP A 380 14.30 8.48 -6.40
CA TRP A 380 13.05 8.54 -5.64
C TRP A 380 13.18 7.86 -4.28
N GLU A 381 13.86 6.70 -4.19
CA GLU A 381 14.12 6.05 -2.90
C GLU A 381 14.93 6.96 -1.96
N VAL A 382 15.96 7.63 -2.48
CA VAL A 382 16.77 8.59 -1.70
C VAL A 382 15.96 9.81 -1.28
N LEU A 383 15.23 10.43 -2.21
CA LEU A 383 14.57 11.71 -1.98
C LEU A 383 13.28 11.57 -1.16
N VAL A 384 12.53 10.48 -1.37
CA VAL A 384 11.21 10.25 -0.76
C VAL A 384 11.29 9.25 0.38
N GLN A 385 11.82 8.04 0.17
CA GLN A 385 11.83 7.03 1.24
C GLN A 385 12.83 7.35 2.35
N GLN A 386 13.98 7.93 2.00
CA GLN A 386 15.01 8.33 2.96
C GLN A 386 14.88 9.80 3.41
N ASP A 387 13.88 10.55 2.91
CA ASP A 387 13.57 11.94 3.28
C ASP A 387 14.73 12.96 3.07
N TRP A 388 15.47 12.82 1.97
CA TRP A 388 16.58 13.75 1.65
C TRP A 388 16.20 14.93 0.75
N PHE A 389 14.97 14.96 0.24
CA PHE A 389 14.54 15.98 -0.72
C PHE A 389 14.72 17.41 -0.21
N GLY A 390 14.28 17.71 1.01
CA GLY A 390 14.35 19.07 1.56
C GLY A 390 15.77 19.62 1.62
N ARG A 391 16.73 18.78 2.03
CA ARG A 391 18.15 19.17 2.11
C ARG A 391 18.77 19.37 0.73
N TRP A 392 18.50 18.46 -0.20
CA TRP A 392 19.00 18.58 -1.57
C TRP A 392 18.41 19.82 -2.27
N LEU A 393 17.11 20.06 -2.15
CA LEU A 393 16.45 21.25 -2.69
C LEU A 393 17.09 22.55 -2.17
N GLN A 394 17.42 22.61 -0.87
CA GLN A 394 18.10 23.76 -0.30
C GLN A 394 19.49 23.97 -0.90
N VAL A 395 20.27 22.89 -1.08
CA VAL A 395 21.58 22.96 -1.72
C VAL A 395 21.48 23.47 -3.16
N GLU A 396 20.55 22.95 -3.95
CA GLU A 396 20.34 23.40 -5.33
C GLU A 396 19.89 24.86 -5.39
N LYS A 397 19.02 25.28 -4.47
CA LYS A 397 18.58 26.67 -4.35
C LYS A 397 19.76 27.60 -4.05
N ASP A 398 20.62 27.24 -3.11
CA ASP A 398 21.78 28.04 -2.75
C ASP A 398 22.77 28.16 -3.91
N PHE A 399 23.00 27.08 -4.67
CA PHE A 399 23.82 27.12 -5.88
C PHE A 399 23.22 28.00 -6.97
N ALA A 400 21.91 27.89 -7.20
CA ALA A 400 21.23 28.67 -8.21
C ALA A 400 21.25 30.18 -7.87
N LEU A 401 21.02 30.55 -6.61
CA LEU A 401 21.09 31.93 -6.15
C LEU A 401 22.53 32.49 -6.17
N ALA A 402 23.53 31.69 -5.79
CA ALA A 402 24.93 32.10 -5.90
C ALA A 402 25.35 32.32 -7.36
N ARG A 403 24.89 31.45 -8.27
CA ARG A 403 25.13 31.61 -9.71
C ARG A 403 24.44 32.85 -10.26
N TYR A 404 23.19 33.09 -9.89
CA TYR A 404 22.46 34.31 -10.23
C TYR A 404 23.24 35.56 -9.78
N GLN A 405 23.68 35.60 -8.52
CA GLN A 405 24.45 36.72 -7.99
C GLN A 405 25.74 36.96 -8.78
N SER A 406 26.47 35.88 -9.10
CA SER A 406 27.68 35.96 -9.94
C SER A 406 27.40 36.49 -11.35
N ILE A 407 26.22 36.22 -11.93
CA ILE A 407 25.83 36.75 -13.25
C ILE A 407 25.58 38.26 -13.14
N ILE A 408 24.90 38.70 -12.08
CA ILE A 408 24.58 40.10 -11.84
C ILE A 408 25.84 40.94 -11.55
N ASP A 409 26.76 40.40 -10.76
CA ASP A 409 28.00 41.08 -10.35
C ASP A 409 29.08 41.10 -11.45
N ALA A 410 28.86 40.38 -12.56
CA ALA A 410 29.76 40.43 -13.70
C ALA A 410 29.86 41.87 -14.24
N PRO A 411 31.07 42.37 -14.55
CA PRO A 411 31.28 43.77 -14.95
C PRO A 411 30.54 44.14 -16.24
N ASP A 412 30.32 43.15 -17.12
CA ASP A 412 29.64 43.30 -18.39
C ASP A 412 28.13 42.94 -18.31
N SER A 413 27.59 42.71 -17.11
CA SER A 413 26.21 42.25 -16.92
C SER A 413 25.18 43.21 -17.52
N GLY A 414 25.45 44.52 -17.46
CA GLY A 414 24.58 45.56 -18.00
C GLY A 414 24.80 45.89 -19.48
N GLU A 415 25.76 45.26 -20.15
CA GLU A 415 26.04 45.51 -21.57
C GLU A 415 25.00 44.83 -22.46
N LEU A 416 24.58 45.52 -23.52
CA LEU A 416 23.72 44.95 -24.57
C LEU A 416 24.51 43.92 -25.37
N ASP A 417 23.88 42.77 -25.63
CA ASP A 417 24.42 41.76 -26.54
C ASP A 417 23.81 41.93 -27.92
N PHE A 418 24.65 42.31 -28.89
CA PHE A 418 24.23 42.54 -30.28
C PHE A 418 24.33 41.28 -31.14
N ASP A 419 25.14 40.31 -30.73
CA ASP A 419 25.58 39.18 -31.53
C ASP A 419 24.77 37.90 -31.25
N SER A 420 24.30 37.73 -30.02
CA SER A 420 23.61 36.51 -29.57
C SER A 420 22.13 36.40 -29.98
N VAL A 421 21.53 37.45 -30.55
CA VAL A 421 20.12 37.45 -30.98
C VAL A 421 19.97 37.99 -32.41
N ASP A 422 18.92 37.57 -33.11
CA ASP A 422 18.64 37.96 -34.50
C ASP A 422 18.77 39.48 -34.73
N PRO A 423 19.33 39.95 -35.86
CA PRO A 423 19.51 41.36 -36.15
C PRO A 423 18.24 42.21 -36.04
N ASN A 424 17.06 41.64 -36.30
CA ASN A 424 15.76 42.33 -36.23
C ASN A 424 15.10 42.24 -34.85
N SER A 425 15.73 41.55 -33.89
CA SER A 425 15.22 41.43 -32.52
C SER A 425 15.73 42.55 -31.61
N THR A 426 14.96 42.79 -30.55
CA THR A 426 15.42 43.58 -29.40
C THR A 426 16.70 42.96 -28.83
N LYS A 427 17.62 43.80 -28.37
CA LYS A 427 18.92 43.33 -27.85
C LYS A 427 18.83 43.22 -26.33
N PRO A 428 18.92 42.02 -25.74
CA PRO A 428 18.95 41.86 -24.30
C PRO A 428 20.30 42.26 -23.73
N THR A 429 20.38 42.36 -22.41
CA THR A 429 21.68 42.43 -21.74
C THR A 429 22.35 41.06 -21.68
N LYS A 430 23.68 41.03 -21.61
CA LYS A 430 24.44 39.79 -21.34
C LYS A 430 23.98 39.07 -20.06
N ALA A 431 23.55 39.83 -19.05
CA ALA A 431 22.95 39.25 -17.86
C ALA A 431 21.66 38.48 -18.15
N ALA A 432 20.77 39.03 -18.97
CA ALA A 432 19.49 38.39 -19.29
C ALA A 432 19.70 37.05 -20.03
N ILE A 433 20.64 36.99 -20.97
CA ILE A 433 21.03 35.73 -21.63
C ILE A 433 21.55 34.72 -20.61
N ARG A 434 22.53 35.10 -19.79
CA ARG A 434 23.11 34.20 -18.76
C ARG A 434 22.08 33.75 -17.71
N VAL A 435 21.10 34.60 -17.38
CA VAL A 435 19.99 34.23 -16.49
C VAL A 435 19.07 33.21 -17.17
N ASN A 436 18.78 33.36 -18.46
CA ASN A 436 18.06 32.34 -19.21
C ASN A 436 18.81 31.01 -19.21
N ASP A 437 20.12 31.01 -19.50
CA ASP A 437 20.95 29.79 -19.45
C ASP A 437 20.92 29.12 -18.07
N LEU A 438 20.91 29.92 -16.99
CA LEU A 438 20.77 29.41 -15.62
C LEU A 438 19.41 28.74 -15.42
N LEU A 439 18.32 29.31 -15.93
CA LEU A 439 16.97 28.76 -15.81
C LEU A 439 16.82 27.45 -16.60
N GLU A 440 17.42 27.37 -17.79
CA GLU A 440 17.51 26.12 -18.57
C GLU A 440 18.29 25.05 -17.80
N THR A 441 19.46 25.41 -17.25
CA THR A 441 20.25 24.50 -16.41
C THR A 441 19.47 23.99 -15.19
N ILE A 442 18.65 24.84 -14.56
CA ILE A 442 17.79 24.43 -13.44
C ILE A 442 16.71 23.47 -13.94
N THR A 443 16.08 23.75 -15.08
CA THR A 443 15.07 22.87 -15.69
C THR A 443 15.63 21.48 -15.93
N ASP A 444 16.83 21.39 -16.52
CA ASP A 444 17.49 20.12 -16.78
C ASP A 444 17.81 19.32 -15.51
N ARG A 445 18.04 20.00 -14.37
CA ARG A 445 18.30 19.30 -13.10
C ARG A 445 17.09 18.57 -12.55
N TYR A 446 15.88 19.14 -12.67
CA TYR A 446 14.69 18.55 -12.05
C TYR A 446 13.75 17.86 -13.04
N ARG A 447 13.98 18.03 -14.35
CA ARG A 447 13.27 17.31 -15.41
C ARG A 447 13.22 15.78 -15.19
N PRO A 448 14.31 15.10 -14.78
CA PRO A 448 14.33 13.64 -14.60
C PRO A 448 13.59 13.13 -13.35
N LEU A 449 13.17 14.02 -12.44
CA LEU A 449 12.46 13.60 -11.22
C LEU A 449 11.15 12.88 -11.58
N THR A 450 10.78 11.88 -10.81
CA THR A 450 9.51 11.16 -11.01
C THR A 450 8.37 11.73 -10.17
N SER A 451 8.69 12.44 -9.08
CA SER A 451 7.68 13.05 -8.20
C SER A 451 7.23 14.42 -8.70
N PHE A 452 5.94 14.54 -9.02
CA PHE A 452 5.29 15.81 -9.35
C PHE A 452 5.52 16.89 -8.30
N SER A 453 5.28 16.58 -7.02
CA SER A 453 5.44 17.56 -5.93
C SER A 453 6.87 18.07 -5.82
N GLN A 454 7.86 17.23 -6.13
CA GLN A 454 9.27 17.63 -6.15
C GLN A 454 9.59 18.54 -7.35
N LYS A 455 9.11 18.20 -8.56
CA LYS A 455 9.23 19.07 -9.75
C LYS A 455 8.63 20.46 -9.48
N LEU A 456 7.42 20.49 -8.91
CA LEU A 456 6.72 21.74 -8.60
C LEU A 456 7.50 22.59 -7.57
N ARG A 457 8.10 21.96 -6.55
CA ARG A 457 8.93 22.65 -5.57
C ARG A 457 10.19 23.24 -6.20
N PHE A 458 10.83 22.56 -7.15
CA PHE A 458 11.96 23.11 -7.91
C PHE A 458 11.54 24.32 -8.75
N LEU A 459 10.43 24.20 -9.48
CA LEU A 459 9.88 25.28 -10.29
C LEU A 459 9.59 26.52 -9.42
N ILE A 460 8.86 26.36 -8.32
CA ILE A 460 8.44 27.48 -7.47
C ILE A 460 9.60 28.03 -6.64
N ASP A 461 10.30 27.19 -5.90
CA ASP A 461 11.24 27.65 -4.87
C ASP A 461 12.58 28.13 -5.44
N ILE A 462 12.90 27.75 -6.69
CA ILE A 462 14.16 28.07 -7.36
C ILE A 462 13.91 28.87 -8.64
N GLN A 463 13.27 28.28 -9.64
CA GLN A 463 13.18 28.86 -10.98
C GLN A 463 12.36 30.16 -11.00
N ILE A 464 11.15 30.16 -10.43
CA ILE A 464 10.31 31.36 -10.25
C ILE A 464 11.01 32.38 -9.35
N SER A 465 11.66 31.94 -8.26
CA SER A 465 12.40 32.86 -7.39
C SER A 465 13.52 33.62 -8.11
N ILE A 466 14.17 33.02 -9.11
CA ILE A 466 15.20 33.69 -9.92
C ILE A 466 14.57 34.69 -10.89
N PHE A 467 13.44 34.32 -11.52
CA PHE A 467 12.68 35.27 -12.32
C PHE A 467 12.24 36.48 -11.52
N ASP A 468 11.64 36.29 -10.35
CA ASP A 468 11.15 37.37 -9.51
C ASP A 468 12.26 38.36 -9.17
N ARG A 469 13.46 37.86 -8.83
CA ARG A 469 14.63 38.69 -8.56
C ARG A 469 15.09 39.48 -9.78
N PHE A 470 15.13 38.84 -10.96
CA PHE A 470 15.52 39.54 -12.17
C PHE A 470 14.47 40.54 -12.63
N HIS A 471 13.19 40.20 -12.51
CA HIS A 471 12.07 41.09 -12.75
C HIS A 471 12.12 42.31 -11.82
N GLU A 472 12.33 42.12 -10.52
CA GLU A 472 12.51 43.21 -9.54
C GLU A 472 13.69 44.10 -9.91
N ARG A 473 14.80 43.53 -10.39
CA ARG A 473 15.95 44.30 -10.89
C ARG A 473 15.58 45.16 -12.10
N LEU A 474 14.90 44.59 -13.10
CA LEU A 474 14.46 45.34 -14.29
C LEU A 474 13.48 46.45 -13.92
N HIS A 475 12.51 46.13 -13.07
CA HIS A 475 11.51 47.07 -12.56
C HIS A 475 12.16 48.22 -11.78
N SER A 476 13.05 47.91 -10.83
CA SER A 476 13.81 48.91 -10.07
C SER A 476 14.68 49.77 -10.99
N GLY A 477 15.26 49.17 -12.04
CA GLY A 477 16.03 49.87 -13.06
C GLY A 477 15.19 50.91 -13.81
N LEU A 478 13.93 50.57 -14.12
CA LEU A 478 12.96 51.42 -14.78
C LEU A 478 12.45 52.54 -13.85
N GLU A 479 12.07 52.21 -12.63
CA GLU A 479 11.62 53.18 -11.63
C GLU A 479 12.71 54.22 -11.32
N ALA A 480 13.97 53.77 -11.21
CA ALA A 480 15.10 54.68 -11.06
C ALA A 480 15.25 55.61 -12.28
N TYR A 481 15.05 55.11 -13.50
CA TYR A 481 15.05 55.96 -14.69
C TYR A 481 13.92 57.00 -14.68
N LEU A 482 12.68 56.58 -14.36
CA LEU A 482 11.51 57.46 -14.28
C LEU A 482 11.67 58.54 -13.19
N SER A 483 12.18 58.14 -12.02
CA SER A 483 12.46 59.06 -10.92
C SER A 483 13.49 60.12 -11.32
N MET A 484 14.63 59.71 -11.89
CA MET A 484 15.73 60.60 -12.27
C MET A 484 15.36 61.55 -13.44
N THR A 485 14.43 61.16 -14.30
CA THR A 485 13.97 61.98 -15.44
C THR A 485 12.79 62.89 -15.10
N SER A 486 12.10 62.65 -13.98
CA SER A 486 10.97 63.48 -13.51
C SER A 486 11.41 64.85 -12.96
N SER A 487 10.56 65.86 -13.14
CA SER A 487 10.78 67.23 -12.63
C SER A 487 10.83 67.32 -11.10
N ILE A 488 10.12 66.41 -10.42
CA ILE A 488 10.08 66.27 -8.95
C ILE A 488 11.32 65.55 -8.43
N GLY A 489 11.73 64.44 -9.07
CA GLY A 489 12.91 63.65 -8.66
C GLY A 489 14.22 64.43 -8.74
N ARG A 490 14.35 65.34 -9.71
CA ARG A 490 15.46 66.31 -9.80
C ARG A 490 15.69 67.10 -8.51
N THR A 491 14.62 67.52 -7.85
CA THR A 491 14.70 68.39 -6.66
C THR A 491 14.96 67.57 -5.38
N VAL A 492 14.48 66.33 -5.34
CA VAL A 492 14.57 65.44 -4.17
C VAL A 492 15.88 64.66 -4.14
N GLN A 493 16.44 64.26 -5.30
CA GLN A 493 17.67 63.46 -5.40
C GLN A 493 18.93 64.28 -5.74
N GLY A 494 18.82 65.60 -5.86
CA GLY A 494 19.98 66.48 -6.07
C GLY A 494 20.68 66.32 -7.44
N ILE A 495 19.96 65.82 -8.45
CA ILE A 495 20.51 65.54 -9.79
C ILE A 495 20.78 66.86 -10.53
N SER A 496 21.96 67.00 -11.12
CA SER A 496 22.33 68.20 -11.88
C SER A 496 21.53 68.30 -13.19
N LYS A 497 21.39 69.52 -13.73
CA LYS A 497 20.73 69.73 -15.04
C LYS A 497 21.47 69.01 -16.18
N GLU A 498 22.78 68.87 -16.09
CA GLU A 498 23.61 68.20 -17.11
C GLU A 498 23.42 66.69 -17.08
N GLU A 499 23.37 66.07 -15.90
CA GLU A 499 23.07 64.64 -15.74
C GLU A 499 21.66 64.30 -16.21
N GLN A 500 20.68 65.16 -15.90
CA GLN A 500 19.31 64.98 -16.39
C GLN A 500 19.23 65.07 -17.92
N ALA A 501 19.97 65.98 -18.55
CA ALA A 501 20.01 66.11 -20.01
C ALA A 501 20.63 64.87 -20.68
N LYS A 502 21.67 64.28 -20.08
CA LYS A 502 22.26 63.01 -20.55
C LYS A 502 21.28 61.85 -20.46
N LEU A 503 20.56 61.73 -19.33
CA LEU A 503 19.51 60.73 -19.13
C LEU A 503 18.27 60.93 -20.01
N GLN A 504 18.04 62.13 -20.53
CA GLN A 504 17.02 62.39 -21.54
C GLN A 504 17.52 62.16 -22.98
N GLY A 505 18.84 61.95 -23.15
CA GLY A 505 19.49 61.68 -24.43
C GLY A 505 19.78 60.19 -24.65
N LEU A 506 20.87 59.92 -25.38
CA LEU A 506 21.27 58.57 -25.82
C LEU A 506 21.49 57.61 -24.64
N GLU A 507 22.08 58.08 -23.53
CA GLU A 507 22.35 57.25 -22.35
C GLU A 507 21.04 56.75 -21.70
N GLY A 508 20.00 57.59 -21.70
CA GLY A 508 18.67 57.21 -21.26
C GLY A 508 18.01 56.18 -22.16
N LEU A 509 18.10 56.39 -23.48
CA LEU A 509 17.58 55.44 -24.47
C LEU A 509 18.28 54.08 -24.33
N GLU A 510 19.60 54.05 -24.18
CA GLU A 510 20.35 52.82 -23.99
C GLU A 510 19.91 52.09 -22.70
N ARG A 511 19.70 52.82 -21.61
CA ARG A 511 19.18 52.26 -20.35
C ARG A 511 17.79 51.64 -20.52
N LEU A 512 16.89 52.31 -21.25
CA LEU A 512 15.57 51.77 -21.58
C LEU A 512 15.67 50.55 -22.49
N CYS A 513 16.55 50.55 -23.49
CA CYS A 513 16.81 49.40 -24.36
C CYS A 513 17.31 48.19 -23.56
N ARG A 514 18.21 48.38 -22.59
CA ARG A 514 18.69 47.32 -21.70
C ARG A 514 17.54 46.69 -20.91
N ILE A 515 16.63 47.51 -20.37
CA ILE A 515 15.49 47.03 -19.58
C ILE A 515 14.48 46.31 -20.48
N TYR A 516 14.01 46.99 -21.52
CA TYR A 516 12.99 46.46 -22.43
C TYR A 516 13.49 45.23 -23.19
N GLY A 517 14.69 45.28 -23.75
CA GLY A 517 15.27 44.14 -24.48
C GLY A 517 15.49 42.92 -23.60
N SER A 518 15.89 43.10 -22.33
CA SER A 518 16.01 41.99 -21.39
C SER A 518 14.65 41.42 -20.98
N ALA A 519 13.64 42.26 -20.79
CA ALA A 519 12.28 41.82 -20.47
C ALA A 519 11.63 41.06 -21.63
N ASP A 520 11.69 41.62 -22.84
CA ASP A 520 11.16 40.99 -24.07
C ASP A 520 11.84 39.65 -24.36
N TYR A 521 13.16 39.56 -24.14
CA TYR A 521 13.91 38.30 -24.30
C TYR A 521 13.45 37.21 -23.32
N LEU A 522 13.33 37.52 -22.03
CA LEU A 522 12.87 36.55 -21.04
C LEU A 522 11.38 36.22 -21.19
N GLU A 523 10.55 37.17 -21.63
CA GLU A 523 9.15 36.90 -21.97
C GLU A 523 9.05 35.88 -23.10
N LYS A 524 9.86 36.03 -24.16
CA LYS A 524 9.92 35.06 -25.26
C LYS A 524 10.37 33.69 -24.78
N ALA A 525 11.44 33.62 -23.96
CA ALA A 525 11.87 32.36 -23.38
C ALA A 525 10.78 31.67 -22.54
N MET A 526 10.02 32.43 -21.74
CA MET A 526 8.87 31.89 -20.99
C MET A 526 7.73 31.44 -21.90
N ARG A 527 7.51 32.10 -23.05
CA ARG A 527 6.54 31.63 -24.05
C ARG A 527 7.00 30.31 -24.67
N ASP A 528 8.28 30.16 -24.97
CA ASP A 528 8.81 28.90 -25.51
C ASP A 528 8.62 27.74 -24.52
N TRP A 529 8.68 28.00 -23.21
CA TRP A 529 8.38 26.98 -22.20
C TRP A 529 6.91 26.54 -22.21
N SER A 530 5.98 27.38 -22.66
CA SER A 530 4.59 26.98 -22.81
C SER A 530 4.38 25.96 -23.94
N ASP A 531 5.36 25.80 -24.83
CA ASP A 531 5.39 24.80 -25.89
C ASP A 531 6.29 23.59 -25.56
N ASP A 532 7.04 23.60 -24.44
CA ASP A 532 7.86 22.47 -23.99
C ASP A 532 6.97 21.39 -23.36
N LEU A 533 7.08 20.16 -23.86
CA LEU A 533 6.32 19.00 -23.41
C LEU A 533 6.35 18.81 -21.88
N PHE A 534 7.49 19.05 -21.25
CA PHE A 534 7.64 18.88 -19.81
C PHE A 534 6.79 19.84 -19.00
N PHE A 535 6.75 21.12 -19.39
CA PHE A 535 5.93 22.11 -18.68
C PHE A 535 4.44 21.92 -18.99
N LEU A 536 4.10 21.46 -20.20
CA LEU A 536 2.74 21.07 -20.55
C LEU A 536 2.24 19.90 -19.69
N GLU A 537 3.03 18.83 -19.56
CA GLU A 537 2.71 17.69 -18.69
C GLU A 537 2.59 18.11 -17.21
N LEU A 538 3.50 18.95 -16.74
CA LEU A 538 3.46 19.47 -15.36
C LEU A 538 2.20 20.31 -15.12
N TRP A 539 1.79 21.12 -16.10
CA TRP A 539 0.59 21.93 -16.01
C TRP A 539 -0.69 21.09 -16.03
N GLU A 540 -0.77 20.08 -16.91
CA GLU A 540 -1.90 19.14 -16.97
C GLU A 540 -2.07 18.40 -15.64
N GLU A 541 -0.98 17.86 -15.09
CA GLU A 541 -1.02 17.16 -13.80
C GLU A 541 -1.44 18.10 -12.65
N LEU A 542 -1.00 19.37 -12.67
CA LEU A 542 -1.44 20.38 -11.71
C LEU A 542 -2.95 20.63 -11.80
N GLN A 543 -3.49 20.79 -13.02
CA GLN A 543 -4.94 21.00 -13.23
C GLN A 543 -5.76 19.81 -12.75
N ASP A 544 -5.33 18.59 -13.07
CA ASP A 544 -6.02 17.37 -12.67
C ASP A 544 -6.05 17.21 -11.14
N ARG A 545 -4.94 17.49 -10.46
CA ARG A 545 -4.88 17.49 -8.99
C ARG A 545 -5.77 18.58 -8.38
N ALA A 546 -5.80 19.78 -8.96
CA ALA A 546 -6.66 20.86 -8.50
C ALA A 546 -8.15 20.50 -8.64
N ARG A 547 -8.55 19.89 -9.78
CA ARG A 547 -9.92 19.42 -10.00
C ARG A 547 -10.33 18.37 -8.96
N ARG A 548 -9.46 17.39 -8.68
CA ARG A 548 -9.69 16.36 -7.65
C ARG A 548 -9.80 16.90 -6.23
N HIS A 549 -9.18 18.04 -5.94
CA HIS A 549 -9.31 18.72 -4.64
C HIS A 549 -10.57 19.57 -4.52
N SER A 550 -11.13 20.02 -5.65
CA SER A 550 -12.37 20.81 -5.70
C SER A 550 -13.65 19.98 -5.78
N SER A 551 -13.52 18.69 -6.11
CA SER A 551 -14.58 17.66 -6.06
C SER A 551 -14.55 16.91 -4.74
#